data_AF-A0A1T4WR09-F1
#
_entry.id   AF-A0A1T4WR09-F1
#
_cell.length_a   1.000
_cell.length_b   1.000
_cell.length_c   1.000
_cell.angle_alpha   90.00
_cell.angle_beta   90.00
_cell.angle_gamma   90.00
#
_symmetry.space_group_name_H-M   'P 1'
#
loop_
_entity.id
_entity.type
_entity.pdbx_description
1 polymer ?
#
loop_
_entity_poly.entity_id
_entity_poly.type
_entity_poly.pdbx_seq_one_letter_code
_entity_poly.pdbx_strand_id
1 'polypeptide(L)'
;MKKLLTLSLALAFLAFGVIACSNSSYYSDPHGSSKYDTHAKKAEHSSSQTQKANKSPYDGMAGIEKSFNDMDVLIQKMEADFDNLNTYMGPLKKRVMEMKHSVEMVRSDAKKAKDIQMLDNIRDLDMQIKNVERGIVQTKKDPDNGFLTIKRGAQDIYMAMDRMNALIKNRML
;
A
#
# COMPACT_ATOMS: atom_id res chain seq x y z
N MET A 1 19.35 -32.44 -30.87
CA MET A 1 19.24 -31.04 -31.36
C MET A 1 17.99 -30.36 -30.77
N LYS A 2 18.05 -29.85 -29.54
CA LYS A 2 16.96 -29.06 -28.90
C LYS A 2 17.53 -28.08 -27.86
N LYS A 3 18.39 -27.14 -28.28
CA LYS A 3 18.91 -26.05 -27.43
C LYS A 3 19.05 -24.74 -28.23
N LEU A 4 18.03 -24.36 -28.99
CA LEU A 4 18.04 -23.15 -29.84
C LEU A 4 16.67 -22.47 -29.87
N LEU A 5 16.03 -22.32 -28.70
CA LEU A 5 14.77 -21.57 -28.60
C LEU A 5 14.67 -20.78 -27.28
N THR A 6 15.77 -20.11 -26.91
CA THR A 6 15.85 -19.30 -25.68
C THR A 6 16.59 -17.98 -25.91
N LEU A 7 16.37 -17.34 -27.07
CA LEU A 7 16.99 -16.04 -27.37
C LEU A 7 16.16 -15.22 -28.37
N SER A 8 14.95 -14.81 -27.98
CA SER A 8 14.19 -13.81 -28.78
C SER A 8 13.13 -13.01 -28.01
N LEU A 9 12.94 -13.21 -26.70
CA LEU A 9 11.87 -12.53 -25.94
C LEU A 9 12.38 -11.54 -24.88
N ALA A 10 13.62 -11.04 -25.05
CA ALA A 10 14.23 -10.08 -24.13
C ALA A 10 14.36 -8.65 -24.71
N LEU A 11 13.74 -8.36 -25.87
CA LEU A 11 14.01 -7.12 -26.62
C LEU A 11 12.77 -6.24 -26.93
N ALA A 12 11.69 -6.31 -26.15
CA ALA A 12 10.44 -5.61 -26.48
C ALA A 12 9.83 -4.68 -25.41
N PHE A 13 10.54 -4.38 -24.31
CA PHE A 13 10.00 -3.48 -23.26
C PHE A 13 10.92 -2.32 -22.88
N LEU A 14 11.81 -1.90 -23.79
CA LEU A 14 12.71 -0.76 -23.64
C LEU A 14 12.29 0.47 -24.46
N ALA A 15 10.98 0.72 -24.56
CA ALA A 15 10.47 1.92 -25.19
C ALA A 15 9.18 2.33 -24.48
N PHE A 16 9.29 3.09 -23.38
CA PHE A 16 8.36 4.13 -22.91
C PHE A 16 8.81 4.55 -21.51
N GLY A 17 9.68 5.56 -21.44
CA GLY A 17 10.16 6.05 -20.15
C GLY A 17 11.23 7.13 -20.23
N VAL A 18 10.99 8.21 -20.98
CA VAL A 18 11.74 9.47 -20.78
C VAL A 18 10.79 10.66 -20.96
N ILE A 19 10.20 11.12 -19.86
CA ILE A 19 9.89 12.54 -19.68
C ILE A 19 10.54 12.93 -18.35
N ALA A 20 11.75 13.48 -18.45
CA ALA A 20 12.34 14.30 -17.41
C ALA A 20 12.16 15.76 -17.85
N CYS A 21 11.65 16.60 -16.96
CA CYS A 21 12.08 17.99 -16.81
C CYS A 21 11.64 18.48 -15.43
N SER A 22 12.56 18.35 -14.49
CA SER A 22 12.56 19.00 -13.20
C SER A 22 12.84 20.49 -13.40
N ASN A 23 11.99 21.36 -12.84
CA ASN A 23 12.32 22.78 -12.69
C ASN A 23 13.10 22.97 -11.38
N SER A 24 14.34 23.40 -11.51
CA SER A 24 15.13 24.03 -10.47
C SER A 24 15.65 25.35 -11.04
N SER A 25 15.40 26.47 -10.36
CA SER A 25 16.48 27.37 -9.90
C SER A 25 15.92 28.69 -9.37
N TYR A 26 16.18 28.91 -8.07
CA TYR A 26 16.64 30.12 -7.41
C TYR A 26 16.16 31.51 -7.90
N TYR A 27 15.48 32.21 -6.99
CA TYR A 27 15.85 33.59 -6.64
C TYR A 27 15.78 33.75 -5.12
N SER A 28 16.92 34.08 -4.54
CA SER A 28 17.11 34.54 -3.16
C SER A 28 17.10 36.07 -3.17
N ASP A 29 16.33 36.68 -2.27
CA ASP A 29 16.53 38.07 -1.87
C ASP A 29 16.43 38.18 -0.34
N PRO A 30 17.38 38.90 0.31
CA PRO A 30 17.39 39.13 1.75
C PRO A 30 16.65 40.43 2.10
N HIS A 31 16.65 40.79 3.40
CA HIS A 31 16.16 42.02 4.04
C HIS A 31 14.83 41.89 4.78
N GLY A 32 14.85 42.27 6.06
CA GLY A 32 13.64 42.65 6.79
C GLY A 32 13.65 42.35 8.29
N SER A 33 14.42 43.10 9.06
CA SER A 33 14.31 43.21 10.52
C SER A 33 12.93 43.71 10.98
N SER A 34 12.40 43.21 12.11
CA SER A 34 11.63 43.95 13.14
C SER A 34 10.87 42.93 14.03
N LYS A 35 11.25 42.70 15.30
CA LYS A 35 10.86 43.43 16.52
C LYS A 35 9.36 43.32 16.92
N TYR A 36 9.17 42.64 18.06
CA TYR A 36 8.13 42.73 19.10
C TYR A 36 6.63 42.44 18.80
N ASP A 37 6.08 41.63 19.72
CA ASP A 37 4.86 41.86 20.51
C ASP A 37 3.58 41.04 20.29
N THR A 38 3.25 40.34 21.40
CA THR A 38 1.95 40.27 22.09
C THR A 38 0.82 39.37 21.57
N HIS A 39 0.31 38.61 22.55
CA HIS A 39 -0.87 37.75 22.61
C HIS A 39 -2.13 38.26 21.89
N ALA A 40 -2.82 37.37 21.16
CA ALA A 40 -4.28 37.38 21.06
C ALA A 40 -4.84 36.01 20.67
N LYS A 41 -5.73 35.48 21.51
CA LYS A 41 -6.73 34.47 21.11
C LYS A 41 -7.62 35.04 20.01
N LYS A 42 -7.96 34.24 19.00
CA LYS A 42 -9.34 34.05 18.52
C LYS A 42 -9.41 32.97 17.45
N ALA A 43 -10.43 32.13 17.60
CA ALA A 43 -10.95 31.28 16.55
C ALA A 43 -11.41 32.13 15.37
N GLU A 44 -11.17 31.67 14.15
CA GLU A 44 -12.16 31.63 13.07
C GLU A 44 -11.57 30.97 11.81
N HIS A 45 -12.36 30.04 11.27
CA HIS A 45 -12.55 29.73 9.86
C HIS A 45 -11.38 29.93 8.89
N SER A 46 -10.88 28.82 8.35
CA SER A 46 -10.51 28.78 6.94
C SER A 46 -11.33 27.69 6.24
N SER A 47 -12.47 28.13 5.72
CA SER A 47 -13.18 27.46 4.64
C SER A 47 -12.34 27.56 3.38
N SER A 48 -11.81 26.43 2.93
CA SER A 48 -11.36 26.26 1.55
C SER A 48 -12.19 25.14 0.94
N GLN A 49 -13.41 25.48 0.49
CA GLN A 49 -14.06 24.74 -0.58
C GLN A 49 -13.25 24.99 -1.85
N THR A 50 -12.60 23.96 -2.39
CA THR A 50 -12.62 23.58 -3.82
C THR A 50 -11.58 22.50 -4.11
N GLN A 51 -12.01 21.26 -3.94
CA GLN A 51 -11.83 20.13 -4.86
C GLN A 51 -12.50 18.95 -4.15
N LYS A 52 -13.68 18.54 -4.63
CA LYS A 52 -14.23 17.21 -4.30
C LYS A 52 -13.28 16.18 -4.91
N ALA A 53 -12.13 15.97 -4.30
CA ALA A 53 -11.38 14.74 -4.49
C ALA A 53 -12.30 13.64 -3.94
N ASN A 54 -12.61 12.65 -4.77
CA ASN A 54 -13.18 11.37 -4.36
C ASN A 54 -12.26 10.72 -3.31
N LYS A 55 -12.26 11.24 -2.09
CA LYS A 55 -11.61 10.61 -0.95
C LYS A 55 -12.50 9.45 -0.56
N SER A 56 -11.93 8.25 -0.55
CA SER A 56 -12.55 7.06 0.03
C SER A 56 -13.21 7.44 1.36
N PRO A 57 -14.45 7.01 1.64
CA PRO A 57 -15.10 7.25 2.94
C PRO A 57 -14.39 6.53 4.09
N TYR A 58 -13.35 5.76 3.79
CA TYR A 58 -12.48 5.07 4.74
C TYR A 58 -11.05 5.58 4.58
N ASP A 59 -10.55 6.31 5.59
CA ASP A 59 -9.23 6.93 5.58
C ASP A 59 -8.09 5.89 5.55
N GLY A 60 -8.35 4.69 6.07
CA GLY A 60 -7.37 3.60 6.10
C GLY A 60 -7.13 2.91 4.76
N MET A 61 -7.95 3.12 3.73
CA MET A 61 -7.81 2.37 2.46
C MET A 61 -6.50 2.67 1.73
N ALA A 62 -6.09 3.94 1.69
CA ALA A 62 -4.81 4.32 1.08
C ALA A 62 -3.62 3.68 1.79
N GLY A 63 -3.72 3.50 3.11
CA GLY A 63 -2.71 2.79 3.92
C GLY A 63 -2.64 1.30 3.56
N ILE A 64 -3.79 0.64 3.41
CA ILE A 64 -3.87 -0.76 2.99
C ILE A 64 -3.23 -0.93 1.60
N GLU A 65 -3.62 -0.11 0.63
CA GLU A 65 -3.10 -0.16 -0.75
C GLU A 65 -1.59 0.05 -0.79
N LYS A 66 -1.10 1.07 -0.09
CA LYS A 66 0.34 1.33 -0.01
C LYS A 66 1.09 0.14 0.59
N SER A 67 0.63 -0.38 1.73
CA SER A 67 1.29 -1.51 2.39
C SER A 67 1.24 -2.76 1.51
N PHE A 68 0.14 -3.01 0.79
CA PHE A 68 0.02 -4.13 -0.12
C PHE A 68 0.98 -4.02 -1.32
N ASN A 69 1.08 -2.85 -1.96
CA ASN A 69 2.01 -2.63 -3.06
C ASN A 69 3.47 -2.82 -2.59
N ASP A 70 3.82 -2.31 -1.41
CA ASP A 70 5.14 -2.53 -0.80
C ASP A 70 5.38 -4.03 -0.53
N MET A 71 4.36 -4.79 -0.12
CA MET A 71 4.44 -6.24 0.06
C MET A 71 4.62 -6.99 -1.26
N ASP A 72 3.89 -6.63 -2.30
CA ASP A 72 3.96 -7.28 -3.61
C ASP A 72 5.37 -7.15 -4.21
N VAL A 73 5.98 -5.96 -4.11
CA VAL A 73 7.38 -5.75 -4.52
C VAL A 73 8.34 -6.63 -3.72
N LEU A 74 8.12 -6.83 -2.42
CA LEU A 74 8.94 -7.74 -1.61
C LEU A 74 8.76 -9.20 -2.04
N ILE A 75 7.54 -9.62 -2.33
CA ILE A 75 7.23 -10.98 -2.79
C ILE A 75 7.88 -11.26 -4.15
N GLN A 76 7.84 -10.30 -5.07
CA GLN A 76 8.54 -10.41 -6.36
C GLN A 76 10.07 -10.52 -6.19
N LYS A 77 10.66 -9.75 -5.27
CA LYS A 77 12.09 -9.86 -4.93
C LYS A 77 12.44 -11.22 -4.33
N MET A 78 11.58 -11.72 -3.44
CA MET A 78 11.72 -13.05 -2.86
C MET A 78 11.62 -14.16 -3.91
N GLU A 79 10.79 -13.99 -4.94
CA GLU A 79 10.71 -14.94 -6.06
C GLU A 79 11.99 -14.93 -6.92
N ALA A 80 12.55 -13.74 -7.16
CA ALA A 80 13.78 -13.58 -7.93
C ALA A 80 15.04 -14.04 -7.15
N ASP A 81 15.01 -13.94 -5.82
CA ASP A 81 16.12 -14.23 -4.91
C ASP A 81 15.69 -15.24 -3.84
N PHE A 82 15.17 -16.37 -4.32
CA PHE A 82 14.53 -17.39 -3.49
C PHE A 82 15.51 -18.05 -2.51
N ASP A 83 16.81 -18.13 -2.84
CA ASP A 83 17.79 -18.70 -1.91
C ASP A 83 18.04 -17.79 -0.68
N ASN A 84 17.62 -16.52 -0.74
CA ASN A 84 17.86 -15.52 0.31
C ASN A 84 16.57 -14.93 0.92
N LEU A 85 15.50 -15.71 1.04
CA LEU A 85 14.20 -15.25 1.59
C LEU A 85 14.30 -14.51 2.93
N ASN A 86 15.24 -14.92 3.80
CA ASN A 86 15.41 -14.35 5.14
C ASN A 86 15.68 -12.84 5.12
N THR A 87 16.35 -12.33 4.09
CA THR A 87 16.64 -10.91 3.90
C THR A 87 15.35 -10.08 3.79
N TYR A 88 14.29 -10.67 3.25
CA TYR A 88 13.02 -9.99 2.98
C TYR A 88 11.96 -10.19 4.08
N MET A 89 12.12 -11.20 4.95
CA MET A 89 11.15 -11.52 6.01
C MET A 89 10.91 -10.37 6.99
N GLY A 90 11.96 -9.68 7.42
CA GLY A 90 11.86 -8.53 8.33
C GLY A 90 11.05 -7.38 7.72
N PRO A 91 11.44 -6.87 6.54
CA PRO A 91 10.67 -5.89 5.78
C PRO A 91 9.22 -6.33 5.53
N LEU A 92 8.98 -7.59 5.12
CA LEU A 92 7.65 -8.11 4.84
C LEU A 92 6.77 -8.07 6.10
N LYS A 93 7.30 -8.52 7.25
CA LYS A 93 6.59 -8.45 8.54
C LYS A 93 6.22 -7.02 8.92
N LYS A 94 7.10 -6.05 8.65
CA LYS A 94 6.81 -4.63 8.88
C LYS A 94 5.60 -4.16 8.05
N ARG A 95 5.54 -4.51 6.76
CA ARG A 95 4.42 -4.14 5.90
C ARG A 95 3.10 -4.78 6.31
N VAL A 96 3.14 -6.03 6.75
CA VAL A 96 1.98 -6.70 7.33
C VAL A 96 1.45 -5.95 8.56
N MET A 97 2.32 -5.48 9.46
CA MET A 97 1.89 -4.69 10.63
C MET A 97 1.29 -3.34 10.24
N GLU A 98 1.90 -2.62 9.30
CA GLU A 98 1.38 -1.35 8.76
C GLU A 98 -0.01 -1.54 8.11
N MET A 99 -0.18 -2.64 7.37
CA MET A 99 -1.46 -3.01 6.79
C MET A 99 -2.52 -3.26 7.85
N LYS A 100 -2.21 -4.05 8.89
CA LYS A 100 -3.15 -4.31 10.01
C LYS A 100 -3.62 -3.03 10.69
N HIS A 101 -2.71 -2.08 10.88
CA HIS A 101 -3.07 -0.78 11.44
C HIS A 101 -4.07 -0.03 10.54
N SER A 102 -3.80 -0.02 9.24
CA SER A 102 -4.69 0.60 8.24
C SER A 102 -6.05 -0.09 8.17
N VAL A 103 -6.09 -1.42 8.25
CA VAL A 103 -7.32 -2.22 8.33
C VAL A 103 -8.16 -1.88 9.57
N GLU A 104 -7.53 -1.65 10.72
CA GLU A 104 -8.27 -1.25 11.93
C GLU A 104 -8.93 0.13 11.77
N MET A 105 -8.28 1.06 11.06
CA MET A 105 -8.91 2.35 10.76
C MET A 105 -10.16 2.18 9.90
N VAL A 106 -10.05 1.41 8.80
CA VAL A 106 -11.21 1.11 7.94
C VAL A 106 -12.31 0.40 8.74
N ARG A 107 -11.95 -0.52 9.65
CA ARG A 107 -12.89 -1.22 10.53
C ARG A 107 -13.63 -0.26 11.45
N SER A 108 -12.92 0.66 12.07
CA SER A 108 -13.51 1.68 12.95
C SER A 108 -14.53 2.52 12.20
N ASP A 109 -14.19 2.97 11.01
CA ASP A 109 -15.07 3.80 10.19
C ASP A 109 -16.28 3.00 9.66
N ALA A 110 -16.08 1.74 9.24
CA ALA A 110 -17.16 0.84 8.84
C ALA A 110 -18.13 0.54 10.00
N LYS A 111 -17.62 0.37 11.24
CA LYS A 111 -18.47 0.22 12.43
C LYS A 111 -19.32 1.47 12.69
N LYS A 112 -18.72 2.68 12.62
CA LYS A 112 -19.45 3.94 12.80
C LYS A 112 -20.54 4.10 11.74
N ALA A 113 -20.24 3.74 10.50
CA ALA A 113 -21.18 3.76 9.37
C ALA A 113 -22.20 2.61 9.41
N LYS A 114 -22.10 1.65 10.35
CA LYS A 114 -22.89 0.40 10.42
C LYS A 114 -22.87 -0.38 9.11
N ASP A 115 -21.73 -0.35 8.44
CA ASP A 115 -21.56 -0.96 7.14
C ASP A 115 -21.15 -2.43 7.25
N ILE A 116 -22.15 -3.30 7.22
CA ILE A 116 -21.97 -4.73 7.37
C ILE A 116 -21.15 -5.33 6.21
N GLN A 117 -21.34 -4.86 4.98
CA GLN A 117 -20.63 -5.41 3.81
C GLN A 117 -19.14 -5.12 3.86
N MET A 118 -18.74 -3.92 4.27
CA MET A 118 -17.31 -3.63 4.46
C MET A 118 -16.73 -4.41 5.65
N LEU A 119 -17.47 -4.55 6.75
CA LEU A 119 -17.02 -5.34 7.90
C LEU A 119 -16.77 -6.81 7.54
N ASP A 120 -17.62 -7.40 6.69
CA ASP A 120 -17.42 -8.77 6.19
C ASP A 120 -16.16 -8.88 5.30
N ASN A 121 -15.93 -7.91 4.41
CA ASN A 121 -14.70 -7.88 3.60
C ASN A 121 -13.44 -7.66 4.44
N ILE A 122 -13.52 -6.83 5.48
CA ILE A 122 -12.43 -6.63 6.44
C ILE A 122 -12.11 -7.93 7.19
N ARG A 123 -13.13 -8.71 7.57
CA ARG A 123 -12.94 -10.01 8.24
C ARG A 123 -12.21 -10.99 7.34
N ASP A 124 -12.54 -11.00 6.05
CA ASP A 124 -11.83 -11.80 5.06
C ASP A 124 -10.38 -11.31 4.90
N LEU A 125 -10.18 -10.00 4.73
CA LEU A 125 -8.84 -9.40 4.65
C LEU A 125 -7.96 -9.75 5.87
N ASP A 126 -8.50 -9.72 7.10
CA ASP A 126 -7.78 -10.18 8.31
C ASP A 126 -7.32 -11.63 8.21
N MET A 127 -8.17 -12.51 7.64
CA MET A 127 -7.86 -13.92 7.49
C MET A 127 -6.69 -14.12 6.52
N GLN A 128 -6.68 -13.36 5.42
CA GLN A 128 -5.62 -13.42 4.43
C GLN A 128 -4.31 -12.82 4.94
N ILE A 129 -4.38 -11.72 5.70
CA ILE A 129 -3.23 -11.17 6.42
C ILE A 129 -2.64 -12.21 7.38
N LYS A 130 -3.47 -12.94 8.13
CA LYS A 130 -3.01 -14.03 9.01
C LYS A 130 -2.37 -15.17 8.23
N ASN A 131 -2.84 -15.48 7.02
CA ASN A 131 -2.21 -16.48 6.16
C ASN A 131 -0.80 -16.04 5.74
N VAL A 132 -0.61 -14.77 5.40
CA VAL A 132 0.73 -14.21 5.16
C VAL A 132 1.60 -14.31 6.41
N GLU A 133 1.09 -13.95 7.60
CA GLU A 133 1.83 -14.09 8.87
C GLU A 133 2.25 -15.54 9.14
N ARG A 134 1.37 -16.51 8.87
CA ARG A 134 1.69 -17.95 8.98
C ARG A 134 2.79 -18.35 8.00
N GLY A 135 2.69 -17.90 6.75
CA GLY A 135 3.71 -18.14 5.74
C GLY A 135 5.08 -17.61 6.17
N ILE A 136 5.17 -16.39 6.69
CA ILE A 136 6.40 -15.79 7.23
C ILE A 136 7.03 -16.67 8.32
N VAL A 137 6.21 -17.20 9.23
CA VAL A 137 6.68 -18.09 10.30
C VAL A 137 7.13 -19.44 9.74
N GLN A 138 6.39 -19.97 8.77
CA GLN A 138 6.64 -21.27 8.14
C GLN A 138 7.91 -21.28 7.31
N THR A 139 8.28 -20.16 6.66
CA THR A 139 9.50 -20.05 5.85
C THR A 139 10.77 -20.44 6.62
N LYS A 140 10.78 -20.29 7.95
CA LYS A 140 11.91 -20.72 8.79
C LYS A 140 12.09 -22.23 8.91
N LYS A 141 11.00 -22.98 8.75
CA LYS A 141 10.95 -24.44 8.89
C LYS A 141 10.94 -25.12 7.52
N ASP A 142 10.24 -24.50 6.58
CA ASP A 142 9.95 -25.01 5.25
C ASP A 142 9.84 -23.79 4.31
N PRO A 143 10.96 -23.38 3.68
CA PRO A 143 11.00 -22.19 2.83
C PRO A 143 10.02 -22.23 1.67
N ASP A 144 9.89 -23.38 1.02
CA ASP A 144 9.03 -23.59 -0.16
C ASP A 144 7.56 -23.41 0.20
N ASN A 145 7.08 -24.16 1.20
CA ASN A 145 5.68 -24.05 1.61
C ASN A 145 5.38 -22.74 2.32
N GLY A 146 6.35 -22.18 3.04
CA GLY A 146 6.24 -20.86 3.67
C GLY A 146 6.04 -19.76 2.63
N PHE A 147 6.88 -19.73 1.59
CA PHE A 147 6.75 -18.77 0.51
C PHE A 147 5.47 -18.95 -0.29
N LEU A 148 5.09 -20.19 -0.61
CA LEU A 148 3.84 -20.47 -1.30
C LEU A 148 2.62 -19.98 -0.51
N THR A 149 2.65 -20.12 0.82
CA THR A 149 1.61 -19.61 1.72
C THR A 149 1.58 -18.08 1.72
N ILE A 150 2.74 -17.41 1.70
CA ILE A 150 2.82 -15.95 1.55
C ILE A 150 2.20 -15.52 0.22
N LYS A 151 2.57 -16.15 -0.90
CA LYS A 151 2.04 -15.80 -2.23
C LYS A 151 0.52 -15.95 -2.30
N ARG A 152 -0.02 -17.06 -1.80
CA ARG A 152 -1.48 -17.28 -1.75
C ARG A 152 -2.17 -16.23 -0.89
N GLY A 153 -1.67 -15.98 0.32
CA GLY A 153 -2.22 -14.95 1.19
C GLY A 153 -2.21 -13.56 0.54
N ALA A 154 -1.15 -13.20 -0.18
CA ALA A 154 -1.08 -11.93 -0.90
C ALA A 154 -2.08 -11.85 -2.07
N GLN A 155 -2.26 -12.94 -2.84
CA GLN A 155 -3.28 -13.01 -3.87
C GLN A 155 -4.69 -12.85 -3.30
N ASP A 156 -4.96 -13.50 -2.17
CA ASP A 156 -6.26 -13.40 -1.51
C ASP A 156 -6.50 -12.00 -0.92
N ILE A 157 -5.46 -11.33 -0.40
CA ILE A 157 -5.51 -9.92 0.00
C ILE A 157 -5.89 -9.04 -1.19
N TYR A 158 -5.26 -9.23 -2.35
CA TYR A 158 -5.58 -8.46 -3.56
C TYR A 158 -7.07 -8.58 -3.93
N MET A 159 -7.61 -9.80 -3.93
CA MET A 159 -9.02 -10.03 -4.22
C MET A 159 -9.95 -9.38 -3.18
N ALA A 160 -9.59 -9.42 -1.89
CA ALA A 160 -10.35 -8.76 -0.83
C ALA A 160 -10.34 -7.24 -1.00
N MET A 161 -9.19 -6.66 -1.33
CA MET A 161 -9.06 -5.22 -1.59
C MET A 161 -9.86 -4.79 -2.83
N ASP A 162 -9.87 -5.57 -3.91
CA ASP A 162 -10.68 -5.27 -5.09
C ASP A 162 -12.18 -5.25 -4.77
N ARG A 163 -12.66 -6.21 -3.97
CA ARG A 163 -14.04 -6.21 -3.46
C ARG A 163 -14.34 -4.97 -2.62
N MET A 164 -13.44 -4.59 -1.70
CA MET A 164 -13.60 -3.39 -0.88
C MET A 164 -13.65 -2.12 -1.74
N ASN A 165 -12.78 -2.02 -2.75
CA ASN A 165 -12.73 -0.90 -3.67
C ASN A 165 -13.99 -0.82 -4.55
N ALA A 166 -14.52 -1.96 -5.00
CA ALA A 166 -15.79 -2.00 -5.72
C ALA A 166 -16.96 -1.50 -4.85
N LEU A 167 -17.03 -1.91 -3.58
CA LEU A 167 -18.04 -1.41 -2.63
C LEU A 167 -17.94 0.11 -2.43
N ILE A 168 -16.73 0.62 -2.30
CA ILE A 168 -16.48 2.05 -2.12
C ILE A 168 -16.93 2.83 -3.36
N LYS A 169 -16.58 2.38 -4.56
CA LYS A 169 -16.99 3.01 -5.82
C LYS A 169 -18.52 3.04 -5.98
N ASN A 170 -19.19 1.92 -5.70
CA ASN A 170 -20.65 1.81 -5.81
C ASN A 170 -21.43 2.75 -4.89
N ARG A 171 -20.78 3.36 -3.89
CA ARG A 171 -21.42 4.28 -2.94
C ARG A 171 -21.08 5.75 -3.20
N MET A 172 -20.14 6.01 -4.10
CA MET A 172 -19.82 7.36 -4.57
C MET A 172 -20.67 7.76 -5.79
N LEU A 173 -21.38 6.81 -6.39
CA LEU A 173 -22.38 7.01 -7.45
C LEU A 173 -23.77 7.18 -6.84
#